data_AF-A0A318K844-F1
#
_entry.id   AF-A0A318K844-F1
#
_cell.length_a   1.000
_cell.length_b   1.000
_cell.length_c   1.000
_cell.angle_alpha   90.00
_cell.angle_beta   90.00
_cell.angle_gamma   90.00
#
_symmetry.space_group_name_H-M   'P 1'
#
loop_
_entity.id
_entity.type
_entity.pdbx_description
1 polymer ?
#
loop_
_entity_poly.entity_id
_entity_poly.type
_entity_poly.pdbx_seq_one_letter_code
_entity_poly.pdbx_strand_id
1 'polypeptide(L)' 'MDKTVLAMLELADHATPAAPLTIDHAHESMQVHRACSTDHCRRKALAFNTLIAAGRIVPDSSRVRE' A
#
# COMPACT_ATOMS: atom_id res chain seq x y z
N MET A 1 -14.97 -13.82 0.98
CA MET A 1 -15.33 -12.42 1.21
C MET A 1 -15.54 -11.76 -0.13
N ASP A 2 -16.79 -11.48 -0.44
CA ASP A 2 -17.25 -10.93 -1.72
C ASP A 2 -16.94 -9.42 -1.72
N LYS A 3 -15.80 -9.05 -2.30
CA LYS A 3 -15.43 -7.64 -2.47
C LYS A 3 -16.32 -7.05 -3.56
N THR A 4 -17.00 -5.96 -3.24
CA THR A 4 -17.81 -5.24 -4.22
C THR A 4 -16.91 -4.60 -5.28
N VAL A 5 -17.45 -4.42 -6.49
CA VAL A 5 -16.72 -3.78 -7.60
C VAL A 5 -16.22 -2.38 -7.21
N LEU A 6 -17.00 -1.65 -6.40
CA LEU A 6 -16.63 -0.33 -5.89
C LEU A 6 -15.38 -0.39 -5.00
N ALA A 7 -15.31 -1.36 -4.07
CA ALA A 7 -14.13 -1.55 -3.22
C ALA A 7 -12.89 -1.94 -4.02
N MET A 8 -13.05 -2.74 -5.09
CA MET A 8 -11.92 -3.07 -5.97
C MET A 8 -11.41 -1.83 -6.73
N LEU A 9 -12.31 -0.95 -7.17
CA LEU A 9 -11.95 0.28 -7.87
C LEU A 9 -11.22 1.26 -6.95
N GLU A 10 -11.70 1.43 -5.71
CA GLU A 10 -11.04 2.26 -4.71
C GLU A 10 -9.65 1.74 -4.32
N LEU A 11 -9.46 0.42 -4.30
CA LEU A 11 -8.16 -0.18 -3.99
C LEU A 11 -7.17 -0.07 -5.16
N ALA A 12 -7.66 -0.09 -6.40
CA ALA A 12 -6.86 0.06 -7.62
C ALA A 12 -6.46 1.52 -7.91
N ASP A 13 -7.18 2.48 -7.34
CA ASP A 13 -6.83 3.90 -7.47
C ASP A 13 -5.41 4.18 -6.93
N HIS A 14 -4.73 5.17 -7.49
CA HIS A 14 -3.37 5.53 -7.07
C HIS A 14 -3.36 6.74 -6.12
N ALA A 15 -4.51 7.40 -5.93
CA ALA A 15 -4.61 8.55 -5.07
C ALA A 15 -4.35 8.19 -3.60
N THR A 16 -4.00 9.22 -2.83
CA THR A 16 -3.77 9.04 -1.39
C THR A 16 -5.13 8.98 -0.71
N PRO A 17 -5.46 7.89 0.00
CA PRO A 17 -6.68 7.89 0.81
C PRO A 17 -6.54 8.95 1.90
N ALA A 18 -7.63 9.70 2.14
CA ALA A 18 -7.66 10.72 3.18
C ALA A 18 -7.58 10.13 4.60
N ALA A 19 -7.96 8.86 4.76
CA ALA A 19 -7.86 8.11 6.00
C ALA A 19 -6.64 7.19 6.02
N PRO A 20 -6.01 6.96 7.19
CA PRO A 20 -4.96 5.97 7.34
C PRO A 20 -5.49 4.58 6.97
N LEU A 21 -4.72 3.81 6.20
CA LEU A 21 -5.11 2.42 5.91
C LEU A 21 -5.07 1.58 7.19
N THR A 22 -6.01 0.66 7.32
CA THR A 22 -5.90 -0.44 8.26
C THR A 22 -4.81 -1.42 7.79
N ILE A 23 -4.28 -2.24 8.69
CA ILE A 23 -3.23 -3.23 8.36
C ILE A 23 -3.69 -4.16 7.22
N ASP A 24 -4.95 -4.62 7.28
CA ASP A 24 -5.55 -5.48 6.26
C ASP A 24 -5.56 -4.77 4.89
N HIS A 25 -6.17 -3.58 4.80
CA HIS A 25 -6.18 -2.80 3.55
C HIS A 25 -4.78 -2.48 3.03
N ALA A 26 -3.80 -2.29 3.92
CA ALA A 26 -2.41 -2.05 3.52
C ALA A 26 -1.79 -3.31 2.88
N HIS A 27 -2.08 -4.51 3.39
CA HIS A 27 -1.69 -5.76 2.74
C HIS A 27 -2.35 -5.90 1.36
N GLU A 28 -3.64 -5.61 1.26
CA GLU A 28 -4.37 -5.72 0.00
C GLU A 28 -3.87 -4.72 -1.04
N SER A 29 -3.60 -3.48 -0.62
CA SER A 29 -3.01 -2.47 -1.48
C SER A 29 -1.62 -2.89 -1.99
N MET A 30 -0.80 -3.51 -1.13
CA MET A 30 0.50 -4.08 -1.55
C MET A 30 0.35 -5.20 -2.60
N GLN A 31 -0.70 -6.02 -2.50
CA GLN A 31 -0.98 -7.09 -3.46
C GLN A 31 -1.46 -6.52 -4.81
N VAL A 32 -2.40 -5.56 -4.79
CA VAL A 32 -2.94 -4.92 -6.01
C VAL A 32 -1.86 -4.11 -6.72
N HIS A 33 -1.07 -3.34 -5.98
CA HIS A 33 -0.03 -2.46 -6.51
C HIS A 33 1.34 -3.15 -6.62
N ARG A 34 1.37 -4.48 -6.83
CA ARG A 34 2.63 -5.24 -6.93
C ARG A 34 3.54 -4.71 -8.04
N ALA A 35 2.97 -4.26 -9.17
CA ALA A 35 3.70 -3.73 -10.32
C ALA A 35 4.11 -2.26 -10.15
N CYS A 36 3.49 -1.53 -9.24
CA CYS A 36 3.79 -0.14 -8.99
C CYS A 36 5.02 0.01 -8.09
N SER A 37 5.76 1.10 -8.22
CA SER A 37 6.83 1.44 -7.27
C SER A 37 6.30 2.33 -6.15
N THR A 38 6.87 2.25 -4.94
CA THR A 38 6.52 3.15 -3.82
C THR A 38 6.85 4.61 -4.13
N ASP A 39 7.80 4.86 -5.03
CA ASP A 39 8.15 6.20 -5.53
C ASP A 39 7.01 6.86 -6.33
N HIS A 40 6.37 6.09 -7.21
CA HIS A 40 5.36 6.61 -8.14
C HIS A 40 3.92 6.41 -7.66
N CYS A 41 3.65 5.37 -6.87
CA CYS A 41 2.31 5.09 -6.35
C CYS A 41 2.21 5.51 -4.89
N ARG A 42 1.49 6.62 -4.67
CA ARG A 42 1.32 7.21 -3.34
C ARG A 42 0.49 6.32 -2.41
N ARG A 43 -0.50 5.58 -2.95
CA ARG A 43 -1.24 4.56 -2.18
C ARG A 43 -0.31 3.45 -1.68
N LYS A 44 0.58 2.94 -2.55
CA LYS A 44 1.59 1.94 -2.16
C LYS A 44 2.56 2.50 -1.12
N ALA A 45 3.03 3.72 -1.28
CA ALA A 45 3.88 4.38 -0.28
C ALA A 45 3.19 4.46 1.09
N LEU A 46 1.90 4.81 1.11
CA LEU A 46 1.16 4.94 2.36
C LEU A 46 0.90 3.57 3.02
N ALA A 47 0.50 2.56 2.23
CA ALA A 47 0.38 1.19 2.70
C ALA A 47 1.72 0.65 3.26
N PHE A 48 2.84 0.98 2.61
CA PHE A 48 4.17 0.59 3.08
C PHE A 48 4.48 1.20 4.44
N ASN A 49 4.28 2.52 4.58
CA ASN A 49 4.49 3.23 5.83
C ASN A 49 3.56 2.73 6.95
N THR A 50 2.30 2.43 6.65
CA THR A 50 1.36 1.83 7.61
C THR A 50 1.89 0.51 8.14
N LEU A 51 2.44 -0.35 7.28
CA LEU A 51 2.97 -1.65 7.69
C LEU A 51 4.30 -1.55 8.43
N ILE A 52 5.11 -0.55 8.12
CA ILE A 52 6.30 -0.22 8.93
C ILE A 52 5.88 0.25 10.32
N ALA A 53 4.94 1.19 10.41
CA ALA A 53 4.44 1.71 11.68
C ALA A 53 3.79 0.62 12.54
N ALA A 54 3.14 -0.36 11.91
CA ALA A 54 2.59 -1.54 12.58
C ALA A 54 3.62 -2.64 12.89
N GLY A 55 4.90 -2.44 12.54
CA GLY A 55 5.98 -3.43 12.76
C GLY A 55 5.87 -4.71 11.92
N ARG A 56 5.10 -4.67 10.82
CA ARG A 56 4.88 -5.82 9.93
C ARG A 56 5.89 -5.88 8.78
N ILE A 57 6.47 -4.75 8.41
CA ILE A 57 7.52 -4.65 7.41
C ILE A 57 8.70 -3.92 8.04
N VAL A 58 9.90 -4.49 7.88
CA VAL A 58 11.15 -3.79 8.15
C VAL A 58 11.71 -3.40 6.78
N PRO A 59 11.84 -2.10 6.47
CA PRO A 59 12.41 -1.69 5.19
C PRO A 59 13.86 -2.17 5.12
N ASP A 60 14.22 -2.80 4.01
CA ASP A 60 15.61 -3.15 3.73
C ASP A 60 16.37 -1.86 3.41
N SER A 61 16.86 -1.20 4.45
CA SER A 61 17.62 0.06 4.37
C SER A 61 19.02 -0.14 3.79
N SER A 62 19.43 -1.39 3.51
CA SER A 62 20.70 -1.69 2.83
C SER A 62 20.68 -1.41 1.33
N ARG A 63 19.50 -1.31 0.70
CA ARG A 63 19.38 -0.91 -0.70
C ARG A 63 19.23 0.61 -0.81
N VAL A 64 20.35 1.32 -0.69
CA VAL A 64 20.46 2.66 -1.27
C VAL A 64 20.30 2.49 -2.79
N ARG A 65 19.27 3.08 -3.39
CA ARG A 65 19.18 3.18 -4.85
C ARG A 65 20.21 4.22 -5.28
N GLU A 66 21.34 3.75 -5.79
CA GLU A 66 22.30 4.57 -6.55
C GLU A 66 21.74 4.98 -7.92
#